data_AF-A0A356PDK4-F1
#
_entry.id   AF-A0A356PDK4-F1
#
_cell.length_a   1.000
_cell.length_b   1.000
_cell.length_c   1.000
_cell.angle_alpha   90.00
_cell.angle_beta   90.00
_cell.angle_gamma   90.00
#
_symmetry.space_group_name_H-M   'P 1'
#
loop_
_entity.id
_entity.type
_entity.pdbx_description
1 polymer ?
#
loop_
_entity_poly.entity_id
_entity_poly.type
_entity_poly.pdbx_seq_one_letter_code
_entity_poly.pdbx_strand_id
1 'polypeptide(L)'
;RAGTMEYLNRPAEKHNAQVMADLGISALIIYYDETTGNQVCKYIDDSKTLHIEDFKQENYLSRAAHVFLKYHECKKEFISDFNPLKEIENYIQLLYLKKFQFYEGAEIMAQKIEEIREVFKN
;
A
#
# COMPACT_ATOMS: atom_id res chain seq x y z
N ARG A 1 -1.40 -19.02 -13.98
CA ARG A 1 -0.86 -18.20 -12.87
C ARG A 1 -1.64 -16.90 -12.87
N ALA A 2 -2.67 -16.77 -12.02
CA ALA A 2 -3.29 -15.48 -11.77
C ALA A 2 -2.38 -14.75 -10.77
N GLY A 3 -1.62 -13.77 -11.25
CA GLY A 3 -0.80 -12.88 -10.42
C GLY A 3 -1.64 -11.71 -9.89
N THR A 4 -1.01 -10.80 -9.14
CA THR A 4 -1.59 -9.56 -8.59
C THR A 4 -2.17 -8.60 -9.64
N MET A 5 -2.09 -8.91 -10.93
CA MET A 5 -2.54 -8.05 -12.03
C MET A 5 -4.05 -7.76 -12.02
N GLU A 6 -4.87 -8.62 -11.41
CA GLU A 6 -6.33 -8.44 -11.40
C GLU A 6 -6.81 -7.33 -10.43
N TYR A 7 -5.93 -6.82 -9.57
CA TYR A 7 -6.29 -5.87 -8.50
C TYR A 7 -5.61 -4.50 -8.64
N LEU A 8 -4.69 -4.34 -9.59
CA LEU A 8 -3.81 -3.16 -9.65
C LEU A 8 -4.26 -2.18 -10.74
N ASN A 9 -4.65 -0.98 -10.31
CA ASN A 9 -4.92 0.14 -11.20
C ASN A 9 -3.58 0.77 -11.65
N ARG A 10 -3.01 0.27 -12.75
CA ARG A 10 -1.68 0.69 -13.25
C ARG A 10 -1.58 2.20 -13.55
N PRO A 11 -2.59 2.85 -14.15
CA PRO A 11 -2.58 4.31 -14.29
C PRO A 11 -2.51 5.04 -12.94
N ALA A 12 -3.27 4.59 -11.94
CA ALA A 12 -3.23 5.18 -10.61
C ALA A 12 -1.86 4.95 -9.92
N GLU A 13 -1.27 3.77 -10.07
CA GLU A 13 0.08 3.47 -9.56
C GLU A 13 1.12 4.41 -10.16
N LYS A 14 1.14 4.59 -11.48
CA LYS A 14 2.08 5.51 -12.15
C LYS A 14 1.92 6.93 -11.64
N HIS A 15 0.68 7.44 -11.61
CA HIS A 15 0.39 8.80 -11.15
C HIS A 15 0.89 9.00 -9.72
N ASN A 16 0.49 8.11 -8.81
CA ASN A 16 0.88 8.18 -7.41
C ASN A 16 2.41 8.08 -7.24
N ALA A 17 3.06 7.17 -7.96
CA ALA A 17 4.52 7.00 -7.91
C ALA A 17 5.25 8.26 -8.40
N GLN A 18 4.75 8.90 -9.47
CA GLN A 18 5.30 10.15 -9.98
C GLN A 18 5.12 11.29 -8.97
N VAL A 19 3.93 11.43 -8.37
CA VAL A 19 3.69 12.43 -7.32
C VAL A 19 4.69 12.27 -6.17
N MET A 20 4.96 11.04 -5.72
CA MET A 20 5.92 10.77 -4.64
C MET A 20 7.36 11.13 -5.03
N ALA A 21 7.73 10.90 -6.30
CA ALA A 21 9.05 11.24 -6.81
C ALA A 21 9.22 12.76 -6.94
N ASP A 22 8.20 13.46 -7.42
CA ASP A 22 8.18 14.92 -7.55
C ASP A 22 8.24 15.62 -6.18
N LEU A 23 7.63 15.01 -5.16
CA LEU A 23 7.74 15.47 -3.78
C LEU A 23 9.12 15.17 -3.17
N GLY A 24 9.97 14.40 -3.84
CA GLY A 24 11.26 13.94 -3.29
C GLY A 24 11.10 13.04 -2.07
N ILE A 25 10.01 12.26 -2.02
CA ILE A 25 9.78 11.23 -1.00
C ILE A 25 10.30 9.88 -1.49
N SER A 26 10.06 9.54 -2.76
CA SER A 26 10.63 8.37 -3.42
C SER A 26 11.81 8.73 -4.33
N ALA A 27 12.52 7.70 -4.82
CA ALA A 27 13.56 7.88 -5.81
C ALA A 27 12.99 8.47 -7.11
N LEU A 28 13.78 9.31 -7.78
CA LEU A 28 13.43 9.88 -9.08
C LEU A 28 13.12 8.75 -10.08
N ILE A 29 11.95 8.82 -10.71
CA ILE A 29 11.52 7.89 -11.74
C ILE A 29 12.05 8.37 -13.09
N ILE A 30 12.76 7.49 -13.80
CA ILE A 30 13.31 7.74 -15.13
C ILE A 30 12.36 7.20 -16.20
N TYR A 31 11.72 6.06 -15.92
CA TYR A 31 10.78 5.42 -16.82
C TYR A 31 9.75 4.59 -16.06
N TYR A 32 8.52 4.55 -16.57
CA TYR A 32 7.44 3.71 -16.08
C TYR A 32 6.62 3.15 -17.25
N ASP A 33 6.50 1.83 -17.32
CA ASP A 33 5.65 1.14 -18.29
C ASP A 33 4.25 0.89 -17.68
N GLU A 34 3.24 1.59 -18.18
CA GLU A 34 1.85 1.44 -17.72
C GLU A 34 1.21 0.08 -18.06
N THR A 35 1.79 -0.65 -19.02
CA THR A 35 1.28 -1.96 -19.44
C THR A 35 1.79 -3.05 -18.51
N THR A 36 3.09 -3.04 -18.23
CA THR A 36 3.74 -4.10 -17.43
C THR A 36 3.87 -3.75 -15.95
N GLY A 37 3.84 -2.46 -15.59
CA GLY A 37 4.17 -1.95 -14.26
C GLY A 37 5.67 -1.87 -13.98
N ASN A 38 6.52 -2.11 -14.98
CA ASN A 38 7.97 -2.01 -14.82
C ASN A 38 8.40 -0.55 -14.63
N GLN A 39 9.28 -0.32 -13.66
CA GLN A 39 9.77 1.01 -13.30
C GLN A 39 11.29 1.03 -13.28
N VAL A 40 11.88 2.07 -13.87
CA VAL A 40 13.31 2.40 -13.74
C VAL A 40 13.41 3.68 -12.93
N CYS A 41 14.12 3.63 -11.80
CA CYS A 41 14.37 4.78 -10.94
C CYS A 41 15.85 4.95 -10.64
N LYS A 42 16.21 6.14 -10.16
CA LYS A 42 17.58 6.45 -9.76
C LYS A 42 17.94 5.65 -8.50
N TYR A 43 19.09 4.98 -8.53
CA TYR A 43 19.66 4.36 -7.33
C TYR A 43 20.01 5.42 -6.28
N ILE A 44 19.75 5.14 -5.00
CA ILE A 44 20.06 6.05 -3.90
C ILE A 44 21.36 5.56 -3.25
N ASP A 45 22.45 6.27 -3.51
CA ASP A 45 23.76 6.04 -2.89
C ASP A 45 23.70 6.26 -1.36
N ASP A 46 24.59 5.60 -0.63
CA ASP A 46 24.74 5.72 0.83
C ASP A 46 23.43 5.54 1.62
N SER A 47 22.51 4.76 1.06
CA SER A 47 21.21 4.46 1.67
C SER A 47 21.25 3.17 2.50
N LYS A 48 20.38 3.10 3.50
CA LYS A 48 20.15 1.91 4.30
C LYS A 48 18.69 1.50 4.17
N THR A 49 18.46 0.27 3.71
CA THR A 49 17.16 -0.39 3.85
C THR A 49 16.93 -0.67 5.33
N LEU A 50 15.88 -0.09 5.91
CA LEU A 50 15.55 -0.27 7.31
C LEU A 50 14.93 -1.65 7.55
N HIS A 51 15.28 -2.26 8.68
CA HIS A 51 14.68 -3.49 9.19
C HIS A 51 14.09 -3.26 10.60
N ILE A 52 13.39 -4.27 11.13
CA ILE A 52 12.68 -4.18 12.43
C ILE A 52 13.57 -3.63 13.55
N GLU A 53 14.83 -4.07 13.62
CA GLU A 53 15.78 -3.64 14.64
C GLU A 53 16.15 -2.15 14.54
N ASP A 54 16.08 -1.55 13.36
CA ASP A 54 16.42 -0.14 13.17
C ASP A 54 15.34 0.79 13.75
N PHE A 55 14.08 0.37 13.75
CA PHE A 55 12.98 1.14 14.32
C PHE A 55 13.01 1.23 15.85
N LYS A 56 13.92 0.50 16.51
CA LYS A 56 14.23 0.71 17.94
C LYS A 56 15.05 1.98 18.19
N GLN A 57 15.68 2.53 17.16
CA GLN A 57 16.42 3.79 17.24
C GLN A 57 15.49 4.96 16.94
N GLU A 58 15.36 5.87 17.90
CA GLU A 58 14.44 7.00 17.82
C GLU A 58 14.70 7.92 16.61
N ASN A 59 15.96 8.03 16.18
CA ASN A 59 16.33 8.83 15.00
C ASN A 59 15.64 8.32 13.71
N TYR A 60 15.58 7.00 13.47
CA TYR A 60 14.92 6.45 12.30
C TYR A 60 13.41 6.56 12.39
N LEU A 61 12.84 6.37 13.59
CA LEU A 61 11.42 6.57 13.83
C LEU A 61 11.00 8.02 13.54
N SER A 62 11.76 8.98 14.07
CA SER A 62 11.53 10.41 13.85
C SER A 62 11.65 10.76 12.37
N ARG A 63 12.66 10.27 11.66
CA ARG A 63 12.81 10.51 10.21
C ARG A 63 11.64 9.94 9.41
N ALA A 64 11.18 8.72 9.73
CA ALA A 64 10.01 8.13 9.09
C ALA A 64 8.76 8.98 9.35
N ALA A 65 8.54 9.45 10.59
CA ALA A 65 7.43 10.32 10.94
C ALA A 65 7.44 11.64 10.14
N HIS A 66 8.59 12.28 9.96
CA HIS A 66 8.71 13.48 9.12
C HIS A 66 8.39 13.22 7.65
N VAL A 67 8.77 12.05 7.11
CA VAL A 67 8.39 11.66 5.74
C VAL A 67 6.88 11.48 5.64
N PHE A 68 6.23 10.82 6.61
CA PHE A 68 4.77 10.69 6.65
C PHE A 68 4.07 12.04 6.80
N LEU A 69 4.59 12.95 7.62
CA LEU A 69 4.06 14.31 7.75
C LEU A 69 4.09 15.02 6.40
N LYS A 70 5.25 15.02 5.72
CA LYS A 70 5.40 15.62 4.39
C LYS A 70 4.41 15.01 3.38
N TYR A 71 4.20 13.70 3.44
CA TYR A 71 3.22 13.01 2.61
C TYR A 71 1.78 13.49 2.91
N HIS A 72 1.34 13.47 4.17
CA HIS A 72 -0.02 13.86 4.54
C HIS A 72 -0.30 15.36 4.33
N GLU A 73 0.72 16.22 4.41
CA GLU A 73 0.57 17.67 4.21
C GLU A 73 0.77 18.13 2.76
N CYS A 74 1.14 17.24 1.83
CA CYS A 74 1.50 17.64 0.47
C CYS A 74 0.32 18.21 -0.36
N LYS A 75 -0.93 17.98 0.09
CA LYS A 75 -2.17 18.38 -0.59
C LYS A 75 -2.25 17.94 -2.06
N LYS A 76 -1.48 16.92 -2.46
CA LYS A 76 -1.55 16.32 -3.79
C LYS A 76 -2.67 15.31 -3.82
N GLU A 77 -3.35 15.24 -4.95
CA GLU A 77 -4.41 14.26 -5.18
C GLU A 77 -3.79 12.94 -5.66
N PHE A 78 -4.10 11.88 -4.92
CA PHE A 78 -3.80 10.50 -5.29
C PHE A 78 -5.04 9.90 -5.92
N ILE A 79 -4.88 9.16 -7.01
CA ILE A 79 -6.02 8.62 -7.77
C ILE A 79 -6.50 7.30 -7.17
N SER A 80 -5.67 6.65 -6.35
CA SER A 80 -6.02 5.40 -5.68
C SER A 80 -7.01 5.65 -4.53
N ASP A 81 -8.09 4.87 -4.50
CA ASP A 81 -8.96 4.73 -3.35
C ASP A 81 -8.40 3.66 -2.40
N PHE A 82 -8.15 4.02 -1.15
CA PHE A 82 -7.76 3.07 -0.11
C PHE A 82 -8.99 2.72 0.73
N ASN A 83 -9.63 1.60 0.38
CA ASN A 83 -10.79 1.08 1.11
C ASN A 83 -10.48 -0.30 1.71
N PRO A 84 -10.04 -0.35 2.99
CA PRO A 84 -9.68 -1.61 3.64
C PRO A 84 -10.80 -2.64 3.66
N LEU A 85 -12.05 -2.21 3.84
CA LEU A 85 -13.20 -3.12 3.91
C LEU A 85 -13.47 -3.79 2.57
N LYS A 86 -13.40 -3.02 1.48
CA LYS A 86 -13.51 -3.54 0.11
C LYS A 86 -12.40 -4.54 -0.19
N GLU A 87 -11.16 -4.24 0.19
CA GLU A 87 -10.03 -5.15 -0.05
C GLU A 87 -10.17 -6.45 0.75
N ILE A 88 -10.59 -6.38 2.02
CA ILE A 88 -10.90 -7.57 2.85
C ILE A 88 -11.95 -8.45 2.16
N GLU A 89 -13.03 -7.86 1.65
CA GLU A 89 -14.08 -8.57 0.92
C GLU A 89 -13.56 -9.25 -0.34
N ASN A 90 -12.76 -8.54 -1.15
CA ASN A 90 -12.15 -9.07 -2.36
C ASN A 90 -11.33 -10.34 -2.06
N TYR A 91 -10.50 -10.31 -1.02
CA TYR A 91 -9.69 -11.46 -0.63
C TYR A 91 -10.52 -12.62 -0.08
N ILE A 92 -11.52 -12.35 0.76
CA ILE A 92 -12.45 -13.38 1.27
C ILE A 92 -13.18 -14.07 0.11
N GLN A 93 -13.70 -13.30 -0.85
CA GLN A 93 -14.37 -13.85 -2.04
C GLN A 93 -13.41 -14.69 -2.90
N LEU A 94 -12.16 -14.24 -3.08
CA LEU A 94 -11.15 -15.00 -3.82
C LEU A 94 -10.88 -16.36 -3.17
N LEU A 95 -10.81 -16.42 -1.84
CA LEU A 95 -10.62 -17.66 -1.09
C LEU A 95 -11.81 -18.62 -1.28
N TYR A 96 -13.03 -18.09 -1.22
CA TYR A 96 -14.24 -18.87 -1.49
C TYR A 96 -14.27 -19.43 -2.91
N LEU A 97 -13.99 -18.61 -3.93
CA LEU A 97 -13.95 -19.03 -5.34
C LEU A 97 -12.91 -20.13 -5.58
N LYS A 98 -11.77 -20.04 -4.89
CA LYS A 98 -10.70 -21.06 -4.95
C LYS A 98 -10.93 -22.26 -4.03
N LYS A 99 -12.05 -22.28 -3.30
CA LYS A 99 -12.43 -23.35 -2.36
C LYS A 99 -11.39 -23.61 -1.26
N PHE A 100 -10.68 -22.57 -0.85
CA PHE A 100 -9.80 -22.66 0.32
C PHE A 100 -10.62 -22.63 1.61
N GLN A 101 -10.16 -23.37 2.61
CA GLN A 101 -10.71 -23.32 3.96
C GLN A 101 -10.07 -22.16 4.72
N PHE A 102 -10.85 -21.54 5.60
CA PHE A 102 -10.32 -20.60 6.57
C PHE A 102 -9.60 -21.34 7.71
N TYR A 103 -8.72 -20.62 8.40
CA TYR A 103 -8.09 -21.13 9.61
C TYR A 103 -9.12 -21.27 10.74
N GLU A 104 -8.85 -22.16 11.70
CA GLU A 104 -9.70 -22.33 12.89
C GLU A 104 -9.78 -21.01 13.69
N GLY A 105 -10.99 -20.55 14.01
CA GLY A 105 -11.22 -19.29 14.72
C GLY A 105 -11.44 -18.07 13.82
N ALA A 106 -11.45 -18.24 12.49
CA ALA A 106 -11.73 -17.15 11.54
C ALA A 106 -13.14 -16.54 11.71
N GLU A 107 -14.04 -17.20 12.44
CA GLU A 107 -15.36 -16.68 12.81
C GLU A 107 -15.23 -15.40 13.64
N ILE A 108 -14.23 -15.30 14.51
CA ILE A 108 -13.95 -14.10 15.31
C ILE A 108 -13.52 -12.95 14.39
N MET A 109 -12.66 -13.22 13.40
CA MET A 109 -12.26 -12.24 12.41
C MET A 109 -13.48 -11.71 11.63
N ALA A 110 -14.37 -12.62 11.19
CA ALA A 110 -15.58 -12.22 10.48
C ALA A 110 -16.50 -11.33 11.34
N GLN A 111 -16.69 -11.67 12.61
CA GLN A 111 -17.45 -10.84 13.56
C GLN A 111 -16.82 -9.46 13.73
N LYS A 112 -15.50 -9.37 13.89
CA LYS A 112 -14.79 -8.09 14.05
C LYS A 112 -14.83 -7.23 12.80
N ILE A 113 -14.78 -7.81 11.61
CA ILE A 113 -14.96 -7.07 10.36
C ILE A 113 -16.36 -6.44 10.33
N GLU A 114 -17.39 -7.16 10.76
CA GLU A 114 -18.75 -6.61 10.80
C GLU A 114 -18.91 -5.48 11.83
N GLU A 115 -18.33 -5.62 13.02
CA GLU A 115 -18.27 -4.53 14.01
C GLU A 115 -17.63 -3.26 13.42
N ILE A 116 -16.53 -3.40 12.68
CA ILE A 116 -15.86 -2.27 12.02
C ILE A 116 -16.76 -1.67 10.92
N ARG A 117 -17.44 -2.50 10.11
CA ARG A 117 -18.35 -2.01 9.06
C ARG A 117 -19.44 -1.11 9.62
N GLU A 118 -20.05 -1.48 10.75
CA GLU A 118 -21.10 -0.67 11.37
C GLU A 118 -20.59 0.70 11.82
N VAL A 119 -19.35 0.77 12.35
CA VAL A 119 -18.74 2.03 12.74
C VAL A 119 -18.45 2.94 11.53
N PHE A 120 -18.04 2.36 10.40
CA PHE A 120 -17.69 3.10 9.17
C PHE A 120 -18.89 3.55 8.32
N LYS A 121 -20.13 3.14 8.66
CA LYS A 121 -21.36 3.58 7.96
C LYS A 121 -21.84 4.99 8.36
N ASN A 122 -21.32 5.55 9.46
CA ASN A 122 -21.59 6.92 9.92
C ASN A 122 -20.48 7.88 9.50
#